data_AF-A0A9D6J9Z7-F1
#
_entry.id   AF-A0A9D6J9Z7-F1
#
_cell.length_a   1.000
_cell.length_b   1.000
_cell.length_c   1.000
_cell.angle_alpha   90.00
_cell.angle_beta   90.00
_cell.angle_gamma   90.00
#
_symmetry.space_group_name_H-M   'P 1'
#
loop_
_entity.id
_entity.type
_entity.pdbx_description
1 polymer ?
#
loop_
_entity_poly.entity_id
_entity_poly.type
_entity_poly.pdbx_seq_one_letter_code
_entity_poly.pdbx_strand_id
1 'polypeptide(L)'
;MTTNQTISRDVPGAPFRIGQDVKIIGRSDDTVSAKFIGRKGTVVYFDFSCGCGQSYPSDPMIGVVFRGGIVEEFWREELLHACEH
;
A
#
# COMPACT_ATOMS: atom_id res chain seq x y z
N MET A 1 -4.86 -17.69 -17.72
CA MET A 1 -4.93 -18.00 -16.27
C MET A 1 -4.17 -16.91 -15.57
N THR A 2 -4.82 -15.81 -15.20
CA THR A 2 -4.18 -14.69 -14.51
C THR A 2 -4.05 -15.07 -13.05
N THR A 3 -2.87 -15.55 -12.64
CA THR A 3 -2.54 -15.71 -11.22
C THR A 3 -2.55 -14.33 -10.59
N ASN A 4 -3.60 -14.03 -9.81
CA ASN A 4 -3.63 -12.91 -8.87
C ASN A 4 -2.42 -13.07 -7.94
N GLN A 5 -1.35 -12.31 -8.17
CA GLN A 5 -0.16 -12.29 -7.31
C GLN A 5 -0.33 -11.28 -6.18
N THR A 6 -1.41 -11.43 -5.43
CA THR A 6 -1.62 -10.70 -4.18
C THR A 6 -0.93 -11.47 -3.06
N ILE A 7 -0.01 -10.83 -2.36
CA ILE A 7 0.83 -11.43 -1.32
C ILE A 7 0.48 -10.80 0.03
N SER A 8 -0.09 -11.59 0.92
CA SER A 8 -0.46 -11.19 2.30
C SER A 8 0.59 -11.57 3.35
N ARG A 9 1.85 -11.68 2.93
CA ARG A 9 3.01 -11.92 3.80
C ARG A 9 4.10 -10.89 3.52
N ASP A 10 5.01 -10.73 4.48
CA ASP A 10 6.19 -9.90 4.27
C ASP A 10 6.98 -10.37 3.05
N VAL A 11 7.29 -9.42 2.18
CA VAL A 11 8.11 -9.65 0.99
C VAL A 11 9.46 -8.99 1.23
N PRO A 12 10.56 -9.77 1.32
CA PRO A 12 11.90 -9.21 1.41
C PRO A 12 12.20 -8.29 0.22
N GLY A 13 12.53 -7.03 0.51
CA GLY A 13 12.77 -6.00 -0.51
C GLY A 13 11.57 -5.09 -0.79
N ALA A 14 10.37 -5.39 -0.25
CA ALA A 14 9.24 -4.47 -0.32
C ALA A 14 9.48 -3.24 0.57
N PRO A 15 8.94 -2.07 0.18
CA PRO A 15 9.10 -0.81 0.92
C PRO A 15 8.43 -0.81 2.29
N PHE A 16 7.44 -1.69 2.51
CA PHE A 16 6.69 -1.82 3.75
C PHE A 16 6.57 -3.29 4.17
N ARG A 17 6.07 -3.51 5.38
CA ARG A 17 5.78 -4.84 5.94
C ARG A 17 4.29 -5.06 6.12
N ILE A 18 3.83 -6.29 6.03
CA ILE A 18 2.44 -6.64 6.36
C ILE A 18 2.23 -6.45 7.86
N GLY A 19 1.10 -5.84 8.23
CA GLY A 19 0.78 -5.45 9.60
C GLY A 19 1.44 -4.15 10.03
N GLN A 20 2.23 -3.50 9.17
CA GLN A 20 2.86 -2.22 9.50
C GLN A 20 1.87 -1.07 9.35
N ASP A 21 1.89 -0.14 10.29
CA ASP A 21 1.13 1.09 10.18
C ASP A 21 1.80 2.09 9.23
N VAL A 22 0.97 2.70 8.40
CA VAL A 22 1.34 3.69 7.41
C VAL A 22 0.41 4.88 7.48
N LYS A 23 0.93 6.06 7.12
CA LYS A 23 0.16 7.28 6.98
C LYS A 23 0.10 7.66 5.51
N ILE A 24 -1.11 7.94 5.03
CA ILE A 24 -1.32 8.32 3.64
C ILE A 24 -1.00 9.81 3.55
N ILE A 25 -0.03 10.17 2.74
CA ILE A 25 0.33 11.57 2.50
C ILE A 25 -0.30 12.13 1.24
N GLY A 26 -0.68 11.25 0.30
CA GLY A 26 -1.10 11.64 -1.04
C GLY A 26 0.04 12.29 -1.83
N ARG A 27 -0.02 12.25 -3.16
CA ARG A 27 0.86 13.03 -4.02
C ARG A 27 0.09 14.18 -4.65
N SER A 28 0.81 15.24 -5.01
CA SER A 28 0.23 16.48 -5.56
C SER A 28 -0.48 16.32 -6.91
N ASP A 29 -0.35 15.17 -7.58
CA ASP A 29 -0.70 15.06 -9.01
C ASP A 29 -1.81 14.05 -9.36
N ASP A 30 -2.10 12.98 -8.58
CA ASP A 30 -3.09 12.02 -9.08
C ASP A 30 -3.73 11.08 -8.05
N THR A 31 -4.95 10.64 -8.39
CA THR A 31 -5.80 9.53 -7.89
C THR A 31 -6.10 9.33 -6.41
N VAL A 32 -5.28 9.75 -5.45
CA VAL A 32 -5.59 9.51 -4.04
C VAL A 32 -6.77 10.37 -3.61
N SER A 33 -7.87 9.69 -3.27
CA SER A 33 -9.04 10.36 -2.72
C SER A 33 -8.62 11.17 -1.48
N ALA A 34 -8.80 12.49 -1.54
CA ALA A 34 -8.47 13.43 -0.45
C ALA A 34 -9.03 13.00 0.93
N LYS A 35 -10.08 12.17 0.94
CA LYS A 35 -10.66 11.57 2.14
C LYS A 35 -9.69 10.69 2.95
N PHE A 36 -8.64 10.14 2.33
CA PHE A 36 -7.65 9.29 3.00
C PHE A 36 -6.36 10.02 3.37
N ILE A 37 -6.09 11.18 2.78
CA ILE A 37 -4.90 11.97 3.09
C ILE A 37 -4.88 12.33 4.59
N GLY A 38 -3.74 12.09 5.22
CA GLY A 38 -3.53 12.28 6.66
C GLY A 38 -4.03 11.14 7.54
N ARG A 39 -4.79 10.17 7.01
CA ARG A 39 -5.25 9.01 7.78
C ARG A 39 -4.12 7.99 7.97
N LYS A 40 -4.20 7.28 9.08
CA LYS A 40 -3.39 6.09 9.34
C LYS A 40 -4.17 4.84 8.94
N GLY A 41 -3.48 3.88 8.34
CA GLY A 41 -3.99 2.54 8.07
C GLY A 41 -2.89 1.51 8.22
N THR A 42 -3.26 0.24 8.13
CA THR A 42 -2.34 -0.88 8.32
C THR A 42 -2.19 -1.64 7.01
N VAL A 43 -0.96 -1.98 6.63
CA VAL A 43 -0.69 -2.73 5.41
C VAL A 43 -1.19 -4.17 5.56
N VAL A 44 -1.96 -4.68 4.61
CA VAL A 44 -2.58 -6.02 4.66
C VAL A 44 -2.15 -6.94 3.52
N TYR A 45 -1.80 -6.39 2.35
CA TYR A 45 -1.26 -7.18 1.23
C TYR A 45 -0.46 -6.31 0.26
N PHE A 46 0.32 -6.98 -0.59
CA PHE A 46 0.99 -6.41 -1.75
C PHE A 46 0.43 -6.99 -3.03
N ASP A 47 0.02 -6.14 -3.98
CA ASP A 47 -0.42 -6.57 -5.30
C ASP A 47 0.61 -6.21 -6.38
N PHE A 48 0.92 -7.19 -7.23
CA PHE A 48 1.87 -7.06 -8.35
C PHE A 48 1.20 -7.34 -9.71
N SER A 49 -0.13 -7.43 -9.77
CA SER A 49 -0.87 -7.95 -10.93
C SER A 49 -1.54 -6.86 -11.80
N CYS A 50 -1.45 -5.60 -11.41
CA CYS A 50 -2.06 -4.47 -12.10
C CYS A 50 -1.40 -4.14 -13.46
N GLY A 51 -0.17 -4.61 -13.73
CA GLY A 51 0.47 -4.50 -15.06
C GLY A 51 0.89 -3.08 -15.48
N CYS A 52 0.60 -2.07 -14.67
CA CYS A 52 1.04 -0.67 -14.86
C CYS A 52 2.38 -0.42 -14.14
N GLY A 53 3.48 -0.92 -14.69
CA GLY A 53 4.84 -0.58 -14.20
C GLY A 53 5.27 -1.20 -12.86
N GLN A 54 4.46 -2.08 -12.27
CA GLN A 54 4.83 -2.84 -11.07
C GLN A 54 5.99 -3.79 -11.36
N SER A 55 6.98 -3.81 -10.47
CA SER A 55 8.14 -4.69 -10.54
C SER A 55 8.28 -5.46 -9.23
N TYR A 56 8.13 -6.79 -9.29
CA TYR A 56 8.38 -7.63 -8.13
C TYR A 56 9.89 -7.67 -7.82
N PRO A 57 10.33 -7.51 -6.54
CA PRO A 57 9.56 -7.24 -5.33
C PRO A 57 9.49 -5.74 -4.92
N SER A 58 10.14 -4.87 -5.67
CA SER A 58 10.45 -3.49 -5.24
C SER A 58 9.28 -2.50 -5.36
N ASP A 59 8.37 -2.73 -6.30
CA ASP A 59 7.30 -1.78 -6.66
C ASP A 59 5.90 -2.45 -6.65
N PRO A 60 5.41 -2.92 -5.48
CA PRO A 60 4.02 -3.36 -5.32
C PRO A 60 3.04 -2.20 -5.18
N MET A 61 1.78 -2.46 -5.56
CA MET A 61 0.64 -1.75 -4.96
C MET A 61 0.40 -2.28 -3.55
N ILE A 62 0.18 -1.37 -2.60
CA ILE A 62 0.13 -1.70 -1.18
C ILE A 62 -1.30 -1.56 -0.71
N GLY A 63 -1.94 -2.69 -0.37
CA GLY A 63 -3.27 -2.71 0.22
C GLY A 63 -3.20 -2.27 1.67
N VAL A 64 -3.89 -1.18 2.00
CA VAL A 64 -3.95 -0.59 3.33
C VAL A 64 -5.38 -0.64 3.85
N VAL A 65 -5.57 -1.26 5.02
CA VAL A 65 -6.85 -1.26 5.73
C VAL A 65 -6.95 -0.06 6.67
N PHE A 66 -8.07 0.63 6.64
CA PHE A 66 -8.41 1.72 7.56
C PHE A 66 -9.41 1.27 8.62
N ARG A 67 -9.54 2.07 9.68
CA ARG A 67 -10.61 1.91 10.67
C ARG A 67 -11.97 1.84 9.99
N GLY A 68 -12.71 0.76 10.23
CA GLY A 68 -13.98 0.45 9.57
C GLY A 68 -13.90 -0.65 8.52
N GLY A 69 -12.73 -1.26 8.30
CA GLY A 69 -12.57 -2.39 7.38
C GLY A 69 -12.50 -1.99 5.90
N ILE A 70 -12.35 -0.70 5.62
CA ILE A 70 -12.16 -0.18 4.27
C ILE A 70 -10.73 -0.50 3.85
N VAL A 71 -10.55 -1.17 2.72
CA VAL A 71 -9.24 -1.46 2.14
C VAL A 71 -9.10 -0.69 0.85
N GLU A 72 -7.99 0.01 0.69
CA GLU A 72 -7.64 0.73 -0.53
C GLU A 72 -6.16 0.50 -0.84
N GLU A 73 -5.81 0.64 -2.11
CA GLU A 73 -4.47 0.34 -2.59
C GLU A 73 -3.74 1.65 -2.89
N PHE A 74 -2.50 1.75 -2.42
CA PHE A 74 -1.67 2.94 -2.59
C PHE A 74 -0.27 2.58 -3.10
N TRP A 75 0.37 3.52 -3.77
CA TRP A 75 1.77 3.39 -4.13
C TRP A 75 2.69 3.71 -2.95
N ARG A 76 3.91 3.17 -2.97
CA ARG A 76 4.91 3.42 -1.92
C ARG A 76 5.22 4.90 -1.70
N GLU A 77 5.13 5.71 -2.76
CA GLU A 77 5.40 7.15 -2.72
C GLU A 77 4.28 7.94 -2.05
N GLU A 78 3.10 7.35 -1.91
CA GLU A 78 1.92 7.96 -1.30
C GLU A 78 1.77 7.63 0.18
N LEU A 79 2.64 6.75 0.69
CA LEU A 79 2.65 6.24 2.04
C LEU A 79 3.91 6.68 2.78
N LEU A 80 3.76 7.01 4.05
CA LEU A 80 4.87 7.17 4.99
C LEU A 80 4.76 6.11 6.09
N HIS A 81 5.91 5.72 6.63
CA HIS A 81 5.96 4.93 7.86
C HIS A 81 5.26 5.73 8.98
N ALA A 82 4.23 5.14 9.58
CA ALA A 82 3.68 5.68 10.82
C ALA A 82 4.62 5.25 11.95
N CYS A 83 5.70 5.99 12.16
CA CYS A 83 6.57 5.79 13.31
C CYS A 83 5.77 6.12 14.58
N GLU A 84 5.49 5.13 15.41
CA GLU A 84 5.15 5.36 16.81
C GLU A 84 6.47 5.57 17.55
N HIS A 85 6.62 6.73 18.20
CA HIS A 85 7.74 7.00 19.13
C HIS A 85 7.62 6.11 20.36
#